data_AF-A0A3D0Y3J6-F1
#
_entry.id   AF-A0A3D0Y3J6-F1
#
_cell.length_a   1.000
_cell.length_b   1.000
_cell.length_c   1.000
_cell.angle_alpha   90.00
_cell.angle_beta   90.00
_cell.angle_gamma   90.00
#
_symmetry.space_group_name_H-M   'P 1'
#
loop_
_entity.id
_entity.type
_entity.pdbx_description
1 polymer ?
#
loop_
_entity_poly.entity_id
_entity_poly.type
_entity_poly.pdbx_seq_one_letter_code
_entity_poly.pdbx_strand_id
1 'polypeptide(L)'
;MNSQESTSLPNVDVAKTVTAVANLTNPHAKRIIDRSRSISDTFVKKIIAQSVFTWEGRKPAPALDDNFNFQGTDLDLLSFMVPMMVRGAVIEIPEYQNRRKVVRREGERKIGASQFGNITGLTSNADVHSFSVRIFDRSIVVTDADTEKESVGAHRNYMLVDCDGHWYDGWNKIVWDPTRKENAFLADNKLWTGNSVVFQHYVHPNRKQSIFGAPYLLLKMLAERLTDEATFYRKEVKRLEALGFSLPKGEKKSYVPPISEGATKKVQVQVMETALDGADFIGEYAQVENSDAGLLKAYRHQKHLTYTLKPLVQFVVRADEVAYFKYGCSDDFVASWIQGITWKDGYRVPRGKVDWKRLEFSPLLSLRYRVKEVTQTVSAS
;
A
#
# COMPACT_ATOMS: atom_id res chain seq x y z
N MET A 1 22.22 -52.22 8.41
CA MET A 1 21.07 -52.05 7.49
C MET A 1 20.27 -50.89 8.03
N ASN A 2 20.47 -49.70 7.45
CA ASN A 2 19.85 -48.46 7.91
C ASN A 2 18.43 -48.37 7.35
N SER A 3 17.45 -48.39 8.25
CA SER A 3 16.06 -48.03 7.98
C SER A 3 16.00 -46.55 7.62
N GLN A 4 15.62 -46.25 6.39
CA GLN A 4 15.22 -44.91 5.98
C GLN A 4 13.94 -44.54 6.73
N GLU A 5 14.04 -43.58 7.65
CA GLU A 5 12.88 -42.87 8.20
C GLU A 5 12.20 -42.12 7.06
N SER A 6 10.99 -42.55 6.68
CA SER A 6 10.11 -41.75 5.83
C SER A 6 9.61 -40.57 6.66
N THR A 7 10.17 -39.39 6.41
CA THR A 7 9.69 -38.12 6.96
C THR A 7 8.42 -37.71 6.23
N SER A 8 7.29 -38.35 6.53
CA SER A 8 5.98 -37.82 6.18
C SER A 8 5.73 -36.57 7.04
N LEU A 9 5.77 -35.39 6.42
CA LEU A 9 5.34 -34.14 7.05
C LEU A 9 3.92 -34.33 7.63
N PRO A 10 3.62 -33.78 8.83
CA PRO A 10 2.30 -33.90 9.44
C PRO A 10 1.22 -33.40 8.48
N ASN A 11 0.01 -33.96 8.55
CA ASN A 11 -1.15 -33.50 7.77
C ASN A 11 -1.43 -32.02 8.11
N VAL A 12 -0.97 -31.12 7.25
CA VAL A 12 -1.18 -29.68 7.37
C VAL A 12 -2.52 -29.34 6.73
N ASP A 13 -3.52 -28.96 7.52
CA ASP A 13 -4.79 -28.46 7.00
C ASP A 13 -4.68 -26.96 6.68
N VAL A 14 -4.07 -26.68 5.53
CA VAL A 14 -4.04 -25.34 4.93
C VAL A 14 -5.26 -25.21 4.03
N ALA A 15 -5.97 -24.09 4.12
CA ALA A 15 -7.03 -23.76 3.17
C ALA A 15 -6.58 -23.99 1.71
N LYS A 16 -7.36 -24.74 0.93
CA LYS A 16 -7.02 -25.16 -0.46
C LYS A 16 -6.54 -24.01 -1.35
N THR A 17 -7.07 -22.81 -1.14
CA THR A 17 -6.69 -21.60 -1.88
C THR A 17 -5.25 -21.15 -1.59
N VAL A 18 -4.80 -21.26 -0.34
CA VAL A 18 -3.41 -20.98 0.06
C VAL A 18 -2.49 -22.05 -0.50
N THR A 19 -2.84 -23.34 -0.39
CA THR A 19 -2.08 -24.44 -0.99
C THR A 19 -1.90 -24.26 -2.49
N ALA A 20 -2.95 -23.84 -3.20
CA ALA A 20 -2.86 -23.59 -4.63
C ALA A 20 -1.94 -22.41 -5.00
N VAL A 21 -1.91 -21.35 -4.19
CA VAL A 21 -0.96 -20.23 -4.38
C VAL A 21 0.45 -20.67 -4.03
N ALA A 22 0.63 -21.36 -2.90
CA ALA A 22 1.92 -21.84 -2.42
C ALA A 22 2.59 -22.81 -3.39
N ASN A 23 1.82 -23.70 -4.01
CA ASN A 23 2.31 -24.62 -5.03
C ASN A 23 2.33 -24.02 -6.44
N LEU A 24 2.07 -22.72 -6.59
CA LEU A 24 2.02 -22.00 -7.87
C LEU A 24 1.05 -22.62 -8.89
N THR A 25 0.04 -23.35 -8.43
CA THR A 25 -1.00 -23.95 -9.30
C THR A 25 -2.17 -23.00 -9.54
N ASN A 26 -2.35 -22.01 -8.66
CA ASN A 26 -3.37 -20.96 -8.76
C ASN A 26 -3.21 -20.14 -10.07
N PRO A 27 -4.27 -19.94 -10.87
CA PRO A 27 -4.18 -19.20 -12.14
C PRO A 27 -3.67 -17.76 -12.01
N HIS A 28 -3.98 -17.09 -10.89
CA HIS A 28 -3.48 -15.75 -10.60
C HIS A 28 -2.00 -15.76 -10.27
N ALA A 29 -1.54 -16.71 -9.44
CA ALA A 29 -0.11 -16.89 -9.15
C ALA A 29 0.69 -17.15 -10.43
N LYS A 30 0.23 -18.11 -11.27
CA LYS A 30 0.84 -18.42 -12.58
C LYS A 30 0.97 -17.20 -13.48
N ARG A 31 -0.08 -16.37 -13.56
CA ARG A 31 -0.04 -15.15 -14.37
C ARG A 31 0.91 -14.10 -13.81
N ILE A 32 0.99 -13.97 -12.47
CA ILE A 32 1.89 -13.01 -11.82
C ILE A 32 3.36 -13.36 -12.07
N ILE A 33 3.72 -14.65 -12.05
CA ILE A 33 5.13 -15.06 -12.23
C ILE A 33 5.59 -15.09 -13.69
N ASP A 34 4.67 -15.13 -14.66
CA ASP A 34 4.98 -15.20 -16.09
C ASP A 34 5.19 -13.81 -16.70
N ARG A 35 6.45 -13.43 -16.98
CA ARG A 35 6.85 -12.13 -17.57
C ARG A 35 6.29 -11.89 -18.98
N SER A 36 5.92 -12.96 -19.70
CA SER A 36 5.32 -12.83 -21.04
C SER A 36 3.87 -12.32 -20.98
N ARG A 37 3.25 -12.37 -19.81
CA ARG A 37 1.85 -11.93 -19.60
C ARG A 37 1.81 -10.51 -19.07
N SER A 38 0.99 -9.67 -19.69
CA SER A 38 0.76 -8.31 -19.20
C SER A 38 -0.07 -8.27 -17.92
N ILE A 39 0.31 -7.35 -17.02
CA ILE A 39 -0.43 -7.01 -15.82
C ILE A 39 -1.27 -5.76 -16.09
N SER A 40 -2.58 -5.94 -16.26
CA SER A 40 -3.51 -4.84 -16.53
C SER A 40 -4.15 -4.30 -15.25
N ASP A 41 -4.70 -3.08 -15.31
CA ASP A 41 -5.45 -2.44 -14.23
C ASP A 41 -6.59 -3.33 -13.72
N THR A 42 -7.34 -3.96 -14.63
CA THR A 42 -8.43 -4.89 -14.28
C THR A 42 -7.91 -6.09 -13.51
N PHE A 43 -6.75 -6.63 -13.90
CA PHE A 43 -6.13 -7.74 -13.18
C PHE A 43 -5.71 -7.31 -11.77
N VAL A 44 -5.04 -6.16 -11.64
CA VAL A 44 -4.63 -5.62 -10.33
C VAL A 44 -5.84 -5.39 -9.42
N LYS A 45 -6.90 -4.75 -9.92
CA LYS A 45 -8.16 -4.54 -9.18
C LYS A 45 -8.79 -5.87 -8.73
N LYS A 46 -8.75 -6.90 -9.58
CA LYS A 46 -9.24 -8.25 -9.25
C LYS A 46 -8.43 -8.93 -8.14
N ILE A 47 -7.10 -8.75 -8.10
CA ILE A 47 -6.27 -9.26 -7.00
C ILE A 47 -6.59 -8.52 -5.71
N ILE A 48 -6.68 -7.19 -5.74
CA ILE A 48 -7.04 -6.39 -4.57
C ILE A 48 -8.42 -6.76 -4.03
N ALA A 49 -9.42 -6.97 -4.88
CA ALA A 49 -10.77 -7.34 -4.46
C ALA A 49 -10.81 -8.62 -3.60
N GLN A 50 -9.86 -9.56 -3.79
CA GLN A 50 -9.78 -10.79 -2.99
C GLN A 50 -9.39 -10.54 -1.53
N SER A 51 -8.76 -9.41 -1.21
CA SER A 51 -8.40 -9.02 0.17
C SER A 51 -9.55 -8.39 0.97
N VAL A 52 -10.72 -8.19 0.32
CA VAL A 52 -11.90 -7.54 0.92
C VAL A 52 -11.51 -6.21 1.58
N PHE A 53 -10.61 -5.47 0.94
CA PHE A 53 -10.12 -4.17 1.41
C PHE A 53 -11.06 -3.06 0.94
N THR A 54 -12.29 -3.15 1.41
CA THR A 54 -13.43 -2.29 1.04
C THR A 54 -14.43 -2.28 2.19
N TRP A 55 -15.32 -1.28 2.22
CA TRP A 55 -16.50 -1.30 3.10
C TRP A 55 -17.65 -2.13 2.50
N GLU A 56 -17.65 -2.34 1.18
CA GLU A 56 -18.72 -3.07 0.49
C GLU A 56 -18.80 -4.54 0.94
N GLY A 57 -20.00 -4.99 1.32
CA GLY A 57 -20.22 -6.37 1.77
C GLY A 57 -19.78 -6.67 3.20
N ARG A 58 -19.21 -5.69 3.92
CA ARG A 58 -18.96 -5.78 5.36
C ARG A 58 -20.23 -5.42 6.14
N LYS A 59 -20.28 -5.84 7.41
CA LYS A 59 -21.35 -5.50 8.37
C LYS A 59 -20.73 -4.90 9.63
N PRO A 60 -20.11 -3.70 9.51
CA PRO A 60 -19.57 -3.04 10.68
C PRO A 60 -20.67 -2.64 11.66
N ALA A 61 -20.28 -2.42 12.91
CA ALA A 61 -21.15 -1.93 13.97
C ALA A 61 -20.48 -0.78 14.73
N PRO A 62 -21.27 0.04 15.45
CA PRO A 62 -20.75 0.92 16.48
C PRO A 62 -19.93 0.13 17.51
N ALA A 63 -18.71 0.57 17.77
CA ALA A 63 -17.89 0.08 18.86
C ALA A 63 -18.27 0.83 20.14
N LEU A 64 -18.59 0.09 21.20
CA LEU A 64 -18.95 0.62 22.51
C LEU A 64 -17.94 0.16 23.55
N ASP A 65 -17.65 1.00 24.56
CA ASP A 65 -16.90 0.58 25.74
C ASP A 65 -17.79 -0.21 26.73
N ASP A 66 -17.20 -0.68 27.83
CA ASP A 66 -17.92 -1.44 28.89
C ASP A 66 -19.07 -0.65 29.53
N ASN A 67 -19.08 0.68 29.38
CA ASN A 67 -20.11 1.59 29.87
C ASN A 67 -21.11 1.98 28.77
N PHE A 68 -21.10 1.29 27.62
CA PHE A 68 -21.92 1.58 26.43
C PHE A 68 -21.66 2.94 25.77
N ASN A 69 -20.52 3.59 26.03
CA ASN A 69 -20.17 4.83 25.33
C ASN A 69 -19.59 4.52 23.95
N PHE A 70 -20.00 5.30 22.95
CA PHE A 70 -19.53 5.17 21.57
C PHE A 70 -18.04 5.52 21.42
N GLN A 71 -17.27 4.57 20.88
CA GLN A 71 -15.81 4.68 20.65
C GLN A 71 -15.46 4.84 19.15
N GLY A 72 -16.45 4.93 18.27
CA GLY A 72 -16.28 4.89 16.82
C GLY A 72 -16.91 3.65 16.20
N THR A 73 -16.52 3.34 14.97
CA THR A 73 -16.96 2.14 14.25
C THR A 73 -15.85 1.09 14.22
N ASP A 74 -16.23 -0.18 14.15
CA ASP A 74 -15.31 -1.31 13.93
C ASP A 74 -14.89 -1.45 12.44
N LEU A 75 -15.42 -0.60 11.55
CA LEU A 75 -14.86 -0.40 10.23
C LEU A 75 -13.48 0.25 10.38
N ASP A 76 -12.48 -0.22 9.64
CA ASP A 76 -11.16 0.40 9.67
C ASP A 76 -10.98 1.46 8.58
N LEU A 77 -10.31 2.56 8.95
CA LEU A 77 -10.03 3.71 8.08
C LEU A 77 -9.42 3.30 6.75
N LEU A 78 -8.37 2.46 6.76
CA LEU A 78 -7.63 2.14 5.54
C LEU A 78 -8.52 1.40 4.53
N SER A 79 -9.35 0.45 4.99
CA SER A 79 -10.34 -0.23 4.12
C SER A 79 -11.39 0.70 3.57
N PHE A 80 -11.78 1.71 4.35
CA PHE A 80 -12.71 2.73 3.90
C PHE A 80 -12.09 3.62 2.81
N MET A 81 -10.80 3.95 2.92
CA MET A 81 -10.11 4.85 1.99
C MET A 81 -9.93 4.30 0.57
N VAL A 82 -9.80 2.97 0.38
CA VAL A 82 -9.54 2.40 -0.95
C VAL A 82 -10.70 2.64 -1.93
N PRO A 83 -11.97 2.30 -1.61
CA PRO A 83 -13.10 2.67 -2.46
C PRO A 83 -13.24 4.18 -2.68
N MET A 84 -12.95 5.00 -1.66
CA MET A 84 -13.00 6.47 -1.77
C MET A 84 -11.98 6.98 -2.79
N MET A 85 -10.77 6.45 -2.77
CA MET A 85 -9.74 6.78 -3.76
C MET A 85 -10.15 6.32 -5.16
N VAL A 86 -10.66 5.09 -5.31
CA VAL A 86 -11.05 4.54 -6.62
C VAL A 86 -12.11 5.42 -7.31
N ARG A 87 -13.04 5.99 -6.55
CA ARG A 87 -14.06 6.90 -7.08
C ARG A 87 -13.65 8.37 -7.15
N GLY A 88 -12.45 8.72 -6.67
CA GLY A 88 -11.98 10.12 -6.61
C GLY A 88 -12.78 11.00 -5.65
N ALA A 89 -13.19 10.45 -4.50
CA ALA A 89 -14.00 11.15 -3.49
C ALA A 89 -13.37 12.48 -3.09
N VAL A 90 -14.22 13.50 -2.88
CA VAL A 90 -13.79 14.78 -2.28
C VAL A 90 -13.86 14.64 -0.78
N ILE A 91 -12.74 14.88 -0.10
CA ILE A 91 -12.64 14.87 1.36
C ILE A 91 -12.22 16.24 1.87
N GLU A 92 -12.55 16.53 3.11
CA GLU A 92 -12.02 17.65 3.88
C GLU A 92 -11.18 17.13 5.06
N ILE A 93 -10.04 17.78 5.26
CA ILE A 93 -9.14 17.62 6.40
C ILE A 93 -9.11 18.98 7.11
N PRO A 94 -9.90 19.16 8.19
CA PRO A 94 -10.11 20.47 8.79
C PRO A 94 -8.84 21.02 9.46
N GLU A 95 -8.12 20.16 10.19
CA GLU A 95 -6.84 20.49 10.81
C GLU A 95 -5.83 19.39 10.52
N TYR A 96 -4.59 19.79 10.19
CA TYR A 96 -3.53 18.83 9.91
C TYR A 96 -2.15 19.40 10.25
N GLN A 97 -1.42 18.69 11.11
CA GLN A 97 -0.04 19.02 11.46
C GLN A 97 0.92 18.06 10.76
N ASN A 98 1.90 18.62 10.05
CA ASN A 98 2.90 17.85 9.33
C ASN A 98 3.99 17.32 10.27
N ARG A 99 4.15 16.00 10.39
CA ARG A 99 5.34 15.42 11.06
C ARG A 99 6.54 15.28 10.13
N ARG A 100 6.36 15.41 8.81
CA ARG A 100 7.48 15.49 7.85
C ARG A 100 7.78 16.96 7.60
N LYS A 101 8.98 17.26 7.11
CA LYS A 101 9.40 18.63 6.81
C LYS A 101 8.35 19.34 5.94
N VAL A 102 7.97 20.55 6.34
CA VAL A 102 7.14 21.41 5.50
C VAL A 102 7.98 21.87 4.33
N VAL A 103 7.47 21.68 3.13
CA VAL A 103 8.11 22.05 1.87
C VAL A 103 7.29 23.18 1.24
N ARG A 104 7.92 24.32 0.98
CA ARG A 104 7.28 25.43 0.24
C ARG A 104 7.86 25.50 -1.16
N ARG A 105 7.01 25.65 -2.17
CA ARG A 105 7.41 25.82 -3.56
C ARG A 105 7.09 27.23 -4.02
N GLU A 106 7.80 27.67 -5.05
CA GLU A 106 7.57 28.95 -5.69
C GLU A 106 6.18 29.04 -6.31
N GLY A 107 5.57 30.23 -6.21
CA GLY A 107 4.21 30.49 -6.70
C GLY A 107 3.09 29.79 -5.93
N GLU A 108 3.37 28.94 -4.92
CA GLU A 108 2.33 28.22 -4.19
C GLU A 108 1.98 28.90 -2.85
N ARG A 109 0.70 29.25 -2.65
CA ARG A 109 0.17 29.75 -1.37
C ARG A 109 -1.03 28.92 -0.90
N LYS A 110 -1.12 28.66 0.41
CA LYS A 110 -2.31 28.03 1.01
C LYS A 110 -3.30 29.11 1.43
N ILE A 111 -4.58 28.89 1.15
CA ILE A 111 -5.70 29.73 1.56
C ILE A 111 -6.55 28.97 2.58
N GLY A 112 -6.81 29.59 3.73
CA GLY A 112 -7.62 29.01 4.80
C GLY A 112 -6.90 27.95 5.65
N ALA A 113 -7.61 27.45 6.65
CA ALA A 113 -7.10 26.44 7.59
C ALA A 113 -7.30 25.01 7.08
N SER A 114 -8.51 24.67 6.63
CA SER A 114 -8.87 23.36 6.06
C SER A 114 -8.11 23.06 4.77
N GLN A 115 -7.91 21.78 4.49
CA GLN A 115 -7.48 21.28 3.18
C GLN A 115 -8.58 20.40 2.62
N PHE A 116 -8.89 20.54 1.34
CA PHE A 116 -9.97 19.76 0.74
C PHE A 116 -9.71 19.52 -0.73
N GLY A 117 -10.24 18.40 -1.24
CA GLY A 117 -10.08 18.06 -2.64
C GLY A 117 -10.28 16.60 -2.93
N ASN A 118 -10.12 16.25 -4.20
CA ASN A 118 -10.27 14.88 -4.67
C ASN A 118 -9.11 14.02 -4.18
N ILE A 119 -9.40 12.84 -3.65
CA ILE A 119 -8.39 11.80 -3.46
C ILE A 119 -7.88 11.36 -4.84
N THR A 120 -6.58 11.47 -5.04
CA THR A 120 -5.87 11.12 -6.29
C THR A 120 -4.91 9.94 -6.11
N GLY A 121 -4.73 9.46 -4.88
CA GLY A 121 -3.93 8.29 -4.61
C GLY A 121 -3.87 7.94 -3.13
N LEU A 122 -3.47 6.71 -2.87
CA LEU A 122 -3.08 6.23 -1.55
C LEU A 122 -1.65 5.75 -1.62
N THR A 123 -0.89 5.96 -0.56
CA THR A 123 0.51 5.58 -0.52
C THR A 123 0.86 5.06 0.86
N SER A 124 1.58 3.96 0.91
CA SER A 124 2.25 3.46 2.10
C SER A 124 3.75 3.57 1.91
N ASN A 125 4.50 3.85 2.96
CA ASN A 125 5.96 3.77 2.88
C ASN A 125 6.41 2.30 2.77
N ALA A 126 7.51 2.07 2.05
CA ALA A 126 8.06 0.73 1.85
C ALA A 126 8.82 0.22 3.07
N ASP A 127 9.45 1.12 3.82
CA ASP A 127 10.37 0.81 4.91
C ASP A 127 9.73 0.97 6.29
N VAL A 128 8.69 1.79 6.42
CA VAL A 128 7.96 2.03 7.68
C VAL A 128 6.46 1.81 7.56
N HIS A 129 5.77 1.69 8.69
CA HIS A 129 4.30 1.50 8.74
C HIS A 129 3.52 2.82 8.64
N SER A 130 3.98 3.76 7.81
CA SER A 130 3.29 5.03 7.56
C SER A 130 2.40 4.96 6.33
N PHE A 131 1.23 5.60 6.42
CA PHE A 131 0.23 5.64 5.36
C PHE A 131 -0.12 7.10 5.05
N SER A 132 -0.45 7.38 3.80
CA SER A 132 -0.77 8.73 3.34
C SER A 132 -1.83 8.69 2.25
N VAL A 133 -2.61 9.76 2.20
CA VAL A 133 -3.50 10.06 1.07
C VAL A 133 -2.88 11.17 0.24
N ARG A 134 -2.96 11.02 -1.08
CA ARG A 134 -2.64 12.09 -2.01
C ARG A 134 -3.93 12.75 -2.45
N ILE A 135 -4.07 14.05 -2.25
CA ILE A 135 -5.22 14.81 -2.72
C ILE A 135 -4.80 15.87 -3.74
N PHE A 136 -5.70 16.20 -4.66
CA PHE A 136 -5.61 17.44 -5.43
C PHE A 136 -6.21 18.56 -4.57
N ASP A 137 -5.36 19.18 -3.76
CA ASP A 137 -5.75 20.11 -2.70
C ASP A 137 -6.12 21.47 -3.27
N ARG A 138 -7.42 21.79 -3.23
CA ARG A 138 -8.00 23.03 -3.73
C ARG A 138 -7.80 24.22 -2.79
N SER A 139 -7.25 24.02 -1.60
CA SER A 139 -6.83 25.12 -0.73
C SER A 139 -5.52 25.78 -1.17
N ILE A 140 -4.81 25.19 -2.15
CA ILE A 140 -3.57 25.74 -2.68
C ILE A 140 -3.85 26.57 -3.94
N VAL A 141 -3.35 27.80 -3.99
CA VAL A 141 -3.28 28.62 -5.20
C VAL A 141 -1.86 28.60 -5.73
N VAL A 142 -1.74 28.38 -7.04
CA VAL A 142 -0.49 28.36 -7.79
C VAL A 142 -0.48 29.55 -8.74
N THR A 143 0.48 30.44 -8.58
CA THR A 143 0.75 31.57 -9.48
C THR A 143 1.83 31.17 -10.47
N ASP A 144 1.52 31.30 -11.76
CA ASP A 144 2.48 31.11 -12.83
C ASP A 144 3.47 32.29 -12.88
N ALA A 145 4.77 32.00 -12.83
CA ALA A 145 5.81 33.03 -12.73
C ALA A 145 5.95 33.89 -13.99
N ASP A 146 5.61 33.36 -15.16
CA ASP A 146 5.78 34.04 -16.44
C ASP A 146 4.55 34.87 -16.82
N THR A 147 3.36 34.40 -16.44
CA THR A 147 2.07 34.98 -16.86
C THR A 147 1.31 35.67 -15.72
N GLU A 148 1.78 35.54 -14.48
CA GLU A 148 1.13 36.02 -13.25
C GLU A 148 -0.30 35.50 -13.03
N LYS A 149 -0.73 34.50 -13.82
CA LYS A 149 -2.06 33.91 -13.72
C LYS A 149 -2.12 32.96 -12.54
N GLU A 150 -3.20 33.08 -11.76
CA GLU A 150 -3.49 32.15 -10.67
C GLU A 150 -4.31 30.96 -11.16
N SER A 151 -3.98 29.78 -10.64
CA SER A 151 -4.76 28.56 -10.77
C SER A 151 -4.99 27.93 -9.40
N VAL A 152 -6.14 27.27 -9.24
CA VAL A 152 -6.51 26.62 -7.97
C VAL A 152 -6.22 25.14 -8.03
N GLY A 153 -5.51 24.66 -7.01
CA GLY A 153 -5.28 23.26 -6.77
C GLY A 153 -3.84 22.82 -6.97
N ALA A 154 -3.31 22.06 -6.02
CA ALA A 154 -2.03 21.39 -6.17
C ALA A 154 -2.05 20.00 -5.55
N HIS A 155 -1.30 19.05 -6.12
CA HIS A 155 -1.17 17.75 -5.49
C HIS A 155 -0.37 17.84 -4.19
N ARG A 156 -0.95 17.30 -3.11
CA ARG A 156 -0.35 17.21 -1.77
C ARG A 156 -0.51 15.80 -1.21
N ASN A 157 0.45 15.39 -0.38
CA ASN A 157 0.37 14.15 0.37
C ASN A 157 0.15 14.48 1.85
N TYR A 158 -0.88 13.90 2.43
CA TYR A 158 -1.26 14.02 3.83
C TYR A 158 -1.13 12.65 4.49
N MET A 159 -0.35 12.55 5.56
CA MET A 159 -0.16 11.30 6.28
C MET A 159 -1.42 10.97 7.09
N LEU A 160 -1.90 9.75 6.95
CA LEU A 160 -2.97 9.15 7.75
C LEU A 160 -2.39 8.60 9.06
N VAL A 161 -1.22 7.97 8.93
CA VAL A 161 -0.49 7.28 9.98
C VAL A 161 0.98 7.62 9.83
N ASP A 162 1.63 8.00 10.92
CA ASP A 162 3.02 8.41 10.95
C ASP A 162 4.02 7.24 10.87
N CYS A 163 5.31 7.57 10.95
CA CYS A 163 6.38 6.58 10.90
C CYS A 163 6.44 5.66 12.13
N ASP A 164 5.81 6.04 13.24
CA ASP A 164 5.78 5.26 14.48
C ASP A 164 4.51 4.38 14.54
N GLY A 165 3.61 4.51 13.56
CA GLY A 165 2.36 3.78 13.52
C GLY A 165 1.23 4.44 14.32
N HIS A 166 1.33 5.71 14.67
CA HIS A 166 0.23 6.48 15.26
C HIS A 166 -0.56 7.18 14.16
N TRP A 167 -1.89 7.22 14.30
CA TRP A 167 -2.71 8.06 13.43
C TRP A 167 -2.38 9.54 13.63
N TYR A 168 -2.63 10.36 12.62
CA TYR A 168 -2.61 11.81 12.82
C TYR A 168 -3.93 12.26 13.43
N ASP A 169 -3.84 13.28 14.27
CA ASP A 169 -5.03 13.95 14.80
C ASP A 169 -5.94 14.40 13.65
N GLY A 170 -7.24 14.19 13.83
CA GLY A 170 -8.26 14.47 12.82
C GLY A 170 -8.51 13.33 11.83
N TRP A 171 -7.61 12.36 11.65
CA TRP A 171 -7.85 11.22 10.75
C TRP A 171 -8.74 10.13 11.33
N ASN A 172 -9.02 10.20 12.62
CA ASN A 172 -10.03 9.40 13.28
C ASN A 172 -11.45 9.70 12.79
N LYS A 173 -11.64 10.82 12.08
CA LYS A 173 -12.92 11.28 11.55
C LYS A 173 -12.74 11.75 10.10
N ILE A 174 -13.58 11.26 9.19
CA ILE A 174 -13.59 11.78 7.80
C ILE A 174 -14.86 12.59 7.57
N VAL A 175 -14.69 13.77 6.96
CA VAL A 175 -15.77 14.59 6.38
C VAL A 175 -15.68 14.49 4.86
N TRP A 176 -16.76 14.08 4.21
CA TRP A 176 -16.81 13.93 2.75
C TRP A 176 -18.25 14.02 2.24
N ASP A 177 -18.42 14.08 0.92
CA ASP A 177 -19.72 13.97 0.26
C ASP A 177 -20.03 12.50 -0.10
N PRO A 178 -20.93 11.83 0.66
CA PRO A 178 -21.23 10.42 0.50
C PRO A 178 -22.12 10.15 -0.71
N THR A 179 -21.82 9.09 -1.45
CA THR A 179 -22.72 8.61 -2.50
C THR A 179 -24.01 8.02 -1.90
N ARG A 180 -25.08 7.86 -2.69
CA ARG A 180 -26.30 7.17 -2.23
C ARG A 180 -26.01 5.77 -1.66
N LYS A 181 -25.07 5.02 -2.27
CA LYS A 181 -24.69 3.67 -1.81
C LYS A 181 -23.95 3.72 -0.47
N GLU A 182 -23.06 4.69 -0.30
CA GLU A 182 -22.36 4.93 0.98
C GLU A 182 -23.34 5.37 2.07
N ASN A 183 -24.24 6.30 1.75
CA ASN A 183 -25.28 6.74 2.68
C ASN A 183 -26.14 5.59 3.19
N ALA A 184 -26.61 4.72 2.28
CA ALA A 184 -27.37 3.54 2.64
C ALA A 184 -26.55 2.61 3.54
N PHE A 185 -25.31 2.28 3.15
CA PHE A 185 -24.43 1.44 3.94
C PHE A 185 -24.19 1.99 5.36
N LEU A 186 -23.91 3.29 5.49
CA LEU A 186 -23.67 3.93 6.77
C LEU A 186 -24.92 4.00 7.64
N ALA A 187 -26.10 4.24 7.04
CA ALA A 187 -27.37 4.27 7.75
C ALA A 187 -27.78 2.86 8.22
N ASP A 188 -27.72 1.86 7.34
CA ASP A 188 -28.10 0.47 7.62
C ASP A 188 -27.26 -0.13 8.76
N ASN A 189 -25.98 0.26 8.83
CA ASN A 189 -25.04 -0.18 9.87
C ASN A 189 -24.94 0.79 11.07
N LYS A 190 -25.74 1.87 11.09
CA LYS A 190 -25.78 2.88 12.16
C LYS A 190 -24.42 3.51 12.48
N LEU A 191 -23.62 3.81 11.45
CA LEU A 191 -22.24 4.30 11.58
C LEU A 191 -22.11 5.83 11.59
N TRP A 192 -23.21 6.55 11.40
CA TRP A 192 -23.22 8.01 11.30
C TRP A 192 -22.96 8.70 12.63
N THR A 193 -22.11 9.72 12.61
CA THR A 193 -21.95 10.70 13.69
C THR A 193 -22.19 12.11 13.14
N GLY A 194 -23.43 12.41 12.72
CA GLY A 194 -23.76 13.63 11.98
C GLY A 194 -23.30 13.53 10.52
N ASN A 195 -22.46 14.47 10.05
CA ASN A 195 -21.93 14.51 8.68
C ASN A 195 -20.56 13.82 8.54
N SER A 196 -20.25 12.86 9.42
CA SER A 196 -18.97 12.17 9.43
C SER A 196 -19.09 10.74 9.93
N VAL A 197 -18.02 9.97 9.73
CA VAL A 197 -17.80 8.67 10.37
C VAL A 197 -16.56 8.76 11.24
N VAL A 198 -16.67 8.21 12.46
CA VAL A 198 -15.57 8.10 13.42
C VAL A 198 -15.09 6.65 13.44
N PHE A 199 -13.79 6.45 13.33
CA PHE A 199 -13.15 5.14 13.29
C PHE A 199 -12.47 4.84 14.62
N GLN A 200 -12.68 3.65 15.17
CA GLN A 200 -11.93 3.20 16.35
C GLN A 200 -10.50 2.76 15.96
N HIS A 201 -10.35 2.27 14.74
CA HIS A 201 -9.10 1.70 14.25
C HIS A 201 -8.76 2.26 12.87
N TYR A 202 -7.50 2.66 12.67
CA TYR A 202 -7.04 2.87 11.30
C TYR A 202 -6.86 1.52 10.57
N VAL A 203 -6.51 0.47 11.31
CA VAL A 203 -6.41 -0.91 10.83
C VAL A 203 -7.01 -1.86 11.87
N HIS A 204 -7.99 -2.67 11.47
CA HIS A 204 -8.73 -3.51 12.42
C HIS A 204 -7.86 -4.65 12.97
N PRO A 205 -7.92 -4.99 14.28
CA PRO A 205 -7.11 -6.08 14.87
C PRO A 205 -7.26 -7.43 14.18
N ASN A 206 -8.47 -7.80 13.78
CA ASN A 206 -8.72 -9.06 13.04
C ASN A 206 -7.99 -9.15 11.69
N ARG A 207 -7.45 -8.06 11.13
CA ARG A 207 -6.64 -8.12 9.91
C ARG A 207 -5.27 -8.78 10.11
N LYS A 208 -4.83 -9.00 11.35
CA LYS A 208 -3.56 -9.71 11.62
C LYS A 208 -3.48 -11.09 10.97
N GLN A 209 -4.61 -11.77 10.78
CA GLN A 209 -4.65 -13.08 10.12
C GLN A 209 -4.52 -13.01 8.59
N SER A 210 -4.67 -11.82 8.00
CA SER A 210 -4.71 -11.67 6.53
C SER A 210 -3.37 -12.04 5.90
N ILE A 211 -2.25 -11.85 6.61
CA ILE A 211 -0.90 -12.15 6.11
C ILE A 211 -0.67 -13.62 5.74
N PHE A 212 -1.55 -14.51 6.21
CA PHE A 212 -1.44 -15.93 5.88
C PHE A 212 -2.36 -16.37 4.75
N GLY A 213 -3.27 -15.49 4.31
CA GLY A 213 -4.26 -15.79 3.30
C GLY A 213 -3.69 -15.76 1.89
N ALA A 214 -4.31 -16.53 0.99
CA ALA A 214 -4.02 -16.50 -0.43
C ALA A 214 -4.06 -15.06 -1.04
N PRO A 215 -5.00 -14.17 -0.63
CA PRO A 215 -5.00 -12.79 -1.13
C PRO A 215 -3.72 -12.03 -0.81
N TYR A 216 -3.19 -12.14 0.41
CA TYR A 216 -1.95 -11.48 0.80
C TYR A 216 -0.75 -12.01 0.00
N LEU A 217 -0.64 -13.33 -0.13
CA LEU A 217 0.44 -13.95 -0.92
C LEU A 217 0.42 -13.46 -2.37
N LEU A 218 -0.76 -13.45 -3.01
CA LEU A 218 -0.93 -12.93 -4.37
C LEU A 218 -0.58 -11.44 -4.46
N LEU A 219 -1.00 -10.61 -3.50
CA LEU A 219 -0.69 -9.19 -3.48
C LEU A 219 0.81 -8.93 -3.32
N LYS A 220 1.49 -9.70 -2.46
CA LYS A 220 2.93 -9.60 -2.22
C LYS A 220 3.72 -10.01 -3.46
N MET A 221 3.37 -11.13 -4.10
CA MET A 221 3.92 -11.53 -5.41
C MET A 221 3.68 -10.45 -6.48
N LEU A 222 2.46 -9.89 -6.54
CA LEU A 222 2.10 -8.84 -7.49
C LEU A 222 2.92 -7.56 -7.27
N ALA A 223 3.16 -7.16 -6.02
CA ALA A 223 3.98 -5.98 -5.69
C ALA A 223 5.43 -6.13 -6.19
N GLU A 224 6.01 -7.33 -6.02
CA GLU A 224 7.34 -7.66 -6.55
C GLU A 224 7.33 -7.67 -8.08
N ARG A 225 6.31 -8.27 -8.69
CA ARG A 225 6.15 -8.31 -10.16
C ARG A 225 6.05 -6.92 -10.78
N LEU A 226 5.25 -6.03 -10.19
CA LEU A 226 5.14 -4.64 -10.65
C LEU A 226 6.48 -3.89 -10.54
N THR A 227 7.32 -4.24 -9.55
CA THR A 227 8.66 -3.65 -9.38
C THR A 227 9.63 -4.17 -10.44
N ASP A 228 9.60 -5.47 -10.73
CA ASP A 228 10.41 -6.11 -11.77
C ASP A 228 10.06 -5.54 -13.17
N GLU A 229 8.77 -5.49 -13.50
CA GLU A 229 8.29 -4.95 -14.77
C GLU A 229 8.61 -3.45 -14.93
N ALA A 230 8.40 -2.65 -13.88
CA ALA A 230 8.78 -1.23 -13.91
C ALA A 230 10.29 -1.02 -14.11
N THR A 231 11.11 -1.93 -13.57
CA THR A 231 12.57 -1.90 -13.76
C THR A 231 12.95 -2.24 -15.19
N PHE A 232 12.29 -3.23 -15.80
CA PHE A 232 12.45 -3.54 -17.22
C PHE A 232 12.12 -2.32 -18.11
N TYR A 233 10.94 -1.72 -17.96
CA TYR A 233 10.57 -0.56 -18.79
C TYR A 233 11.45 0.67 -18.53
N ARG A 234 11.99 0.84 -17.33
CA ARG A 234 13.02 1.86 -17.06
C ARG A 234 14.31 1.61 -17.86
N LYS A 235 14.71 0.35 -18.05
CA LYS A 235 15.86 -0.01 -18.91
C LYS A 235 15.53 0.23 -20.37
N GLU A 236 14.32 -0.08 -20.83
CA GLU A 236 13.88 0.19 -22.20
C GLU A 236 13.87 1.69 -22.52
N VAL A 237 13.39 2.53 -21.60
CA VAL A 237 13.47 4.00 -21.75
C VAL A 237 14.91 4.44 -21.95
N LYS A 238 15.85 3.99 -21.10
CA LYS A 238 17.27 4.33 -21.23
C LYS A 238 17.89 3.83 -22.53
N ARG A 239 17.52 2.62 -22.97
CA ARG A 239 17.99 2.02 -24.23
C ARG A 239 17.53 2.86 -25.43
N LEU A 240 16.26 3.25 -25.47
CA LEU A 240 15.69 4.04 -26.56
C LEU A 240 16.20 5.49 -26.57
N GLU A 241 16.37 6.12 -25.41
CA GLU A 241 17.04 7.43 -25.29
C GLU A 241 18.48 7.36 -25.83
N ALA A 242 19.22 6.28 -25.54
CA ALA A 242 20.58 6.08 -26.05
C ALA A 242 20.65 5.82 -27.57
N LEU A 243 19.55 5.38 -28.19
CA LEU A 243 19.42 5.23 -29.64
C LEU A 243 19.02 6.55 -30.35
N GLY A 244 18.82 7.63 -29.60
CA GLY A 244 18.50 8.96 -30.15
C GLY A 244 17.01 9.28 -30.23
N PHE A 245 16.12 8.42 -29.73
CA PHE A 245 14.68 8.73 -29.64
C PHE A 245 14.41 9.74 -28.52
N SER A 246 13.36 10.54 -28.67
CA SER A 246 13.04 11.61 -27.74
C SER A 246 11.58 11.62 -27.32
N LEU A 247 11.33 11.97 -26.06
CA LEU A 247 9.96 12.15 -25.57
C LEU A 247 9.36 13.45 -26.11
N PRO A 248 8.04 13.48 -26.39
CA PRO A 248 7.35 14.72 -26.72
C PRO A 248 7.56 15.81 -25.66
N LYS A 249 7.62 17.07 -26.10
CA LYS A 249 7.72 18.23 -25.19
C LYS A 249 6.59 18.19 -24.15
N GLY A 250 6.95 18.44 -22.90
CA GLY A 250 6.00 18.46 -21.78
C GLY A 250 5.70 17.10 -21.13
N GLU A 251 6.06 15.98 -21.76
CA GLU A 251 5.80 14.65 -21.19
C GLU A 251 6.61 14.41 -19.90
N LYS A 252 7.86 14.88 -19.88
CA LYS A 252 8.73 14.85 -18.70
C LYS A 252 8.67 16.23 -18.03
N LYS A 253 7.92 16.33 -16.92
CA LYS A 253 7.88 17.56 -16.12
C LYS A 253 9.26 17.86 -15.52
N SER A 254 9.72 19.10 -15.65
CA SER A 254 10.92 19.60 -15.00
C SER A 254 10.74 19.56 -13.48
N TYR A 255 11.77 19.11 -12.76
CA TYR A 255 11.78 19.19 -11.31
C TYR A 255 12.01 20.64 -10.88
N VAL A 256 11.09 21.18 -10.09
CA VAL A 256 11.25 22.50 -9.46
C VAL A 256 11.67 22.25 -8.00
N PRO A 257 12.89 22.65 -7.60
CA PRO A 257 13.32 22.50 -6.22
C PRO A 257 12.45 23.36 -5.29
N PRO A 258 12.29 22.96 -4.01
CA PRO A 258 11.57 23.77 -3.05
C PRO A 258 12.36 25.04 -2.67
N ILE A 259 11.64 26.12 -2.36
CA ILE A 259 12.22 27.40 -1.89
C ILE A 259 12.77 27.26 -0.47
N SER A 260 12.02 26.59 0.40
CA SER A 260 12.39 26.44 1.80
C SER A 260 11.93 25.10 2.34
N GLU A 261 12.71 24.55 3.26
CA GLU A 261 12.40 23.35 4.00
C GLU A 261 12.49 23.64 5.50
N GLY A 262 11.51 23.14 6.26
CA GLY A 262 11.54 23.23 7.72
C GLY A 262 12.67 22.39 8.35
N ALA A 263 13.06 22.74 9.58
CA ALA A 263 14.07 22.00 10.35
C ALA A 263 13.65 20.54 10.59
N THR A 264 14.63 19.63 10.66
CA THR A 264 14.38 18.20 10.83
C THR A 264 15.23 17.57 11.92
N LYS A 265 14.74 16.47 12.48
CA LYS A 265 15.46 15.60 13.42
C LYS A 265 15.35 14.13 12.99
N LYS A 266 16.28 13.31 13.46
CA LYS A 266 16.26 11.85 13.25
C LYS A 266 15.55 11.17 14.41
N VAL A 267 14.73 10.17 14.12
CA VAL A 267 14.07 9.29 15.10
C VAL A 267 14.29 7.83 14.69
N GLN A 268 14.39 6.93 15.66
CA GLN A 268 14.38 5.50 15.38
C GLN A 268 12.96 4.98 15.49
N VAL A 269 12.55 4.15 14.54
CA VAL A 269 11.21 3.53 14.54
C VAL A 269 11.34 2.04 14.32
N GLN A 270 10.58 1.26 15.08
CA GLN A 270 10.49 -0.18 14.88
C GLN A 270 9.53 -0.49 13.74
N VAL A 271 9.94 -1.43 12.90
CA VAL A 271 9.18 -1.83 11.72
C VAL A 271 9.27 -3.33 11.51
N MET A 272 8.19 -3.89 10.96
CA MET A 272 8.21 -5.23 10.39
C MET A 272 8.50 -5.17 8.89
N GLU A 273 9.50 -5.93 8.50
CA GLU A 273 9.83 -6.22 7.11
C GLU A 273 9.41 -7.65 6.80
N THR A 274 8.73 -7.86 5.67
CA THR A 274 8.34 -9.18 5.18
C THR A 274 8.82 -9.41 3.74
N ALA A 275 9.10 -10.66 3.40
CA ALA A 275 9.48 -11.09 2.05
C ALA A 275 8.89 -12.46 1.73
N LEU A 276 8.61 -12.73 0.46
CA LEU A 276 8.32 -14.06 -0.03
C LEU A 276 9.57 -14.70 -0.62
N ASP A 277 9.78 -15.97 -0.34
CA ASP A 277 10.79 -16.79 -1.01
C ASP A 277 10.10 -17.85 -1.88
N GLY A 278 10.62 -18.06 -3.10
CA GLY A 278 10.21 -19.14 -4.02
C GLY A 278 9.22 -18.75 -5.13
N ALA A 279 8.85 -17.48 -5.25
CA ALA A 279 8.01 -16.93 -6.33
C ALA A 279 8.82 -16.41 -7.53
N ASP A 280 9.78 -17.18 -8.04
CA ASP A 280 10.68 -16.72 -9.11
C ASP A 280 9.93 -16.41 -10.42
N PHE A 281 10.28 -15.27 -11.04
CA PHE A 281 9.67 -14.84 -12.29
C PHE A 281 10.30 -15.55 -13.49
N ILE A 282 9.43 -16.12 -14.34
CA ILE A 282 9.78 -16.92 -15.51
C ILE A 282 9.45 -16.16 -16.81
N GLY A 283 10.04 -16.60 -17.92
CA GLY A 283 9.87 -15.98 -19.23
C GLY A 283 10.56 -14.62 -19.36
N GLU A 284 10.21 -13.89 -20.41
CA GLU A 284 10.81 -12.59 -20.73
C GLU A 284 9.75 -11.54 -21.03
N TYR A 285 10.06 -10.28 -20.72
CA TYR A 285 9.23 -9.16 -21.13
C TYR A 285 9.45 -8.87 -22.62
N ALA A 286 8.37 -8.58 -23.33
CA ALA A 286 8.46 -8.15 -24.72
C ALA A 286 9.20 -6.81 -24.83
N GLN A 287 10.23 -6.76 -25.66
CA GLN A 287 10.93 -5.52 -25.98
C GLN A 287 10.00 -4.52 -26.65
N VAL A 288 10.30 -3.24 -26.42
CA VAL A 288 9.55 -2.15 -27.03
C VAL A 288 10.19 -1.79 -28.37
N GLU A 289 9.35 -1.46 -29.35
CA GLU A 289 9.77 -1.04 -30.68
C GLU A 289 10.78 0.13 -30.64
N ASN A 290 11.74 0.12 -31.55
CA ASN A 290 12.74 1.18 -31.72
C ASN A 290 12.12 2.39 -32.43
N SER A 291 11.33 3.17 -31.69
CA SER A 291 10.68 4.38 -32.18
C SER A 291 10.39 5.36 -31.04
N ASP A 292 10.10 6.62 -31.38
CA ASP A 292 9.60 7.62 -30.42
C ASP A 292 8.28 7.16 -29.77
N ALA A 293 7.41 6.49 -30.53
CA ALA A 293 6.18 5.90 -30.02
C ALA A 293 6.47 4.78 -29.01
N GLY A 294 7.48 3.95 -29.28
CA GLY A 294 8.00 2.96 -28.36
C GLY A 294 8.52 3.59 -27.06
N LEU A 295 9.34 4.63 -27.16
CA LEU A 295 9.87 5.36 -25.99
C LEU A 295 8.74 5.95 -25.13
N LEU A 296 7.77 6.60 -25.76
CA LEU A 296 6.60 7.16 -25.07
C LEU A 296 5.79 6.07 -24.35
N LYS A 297 5.55 4.93 -25.02
CA LYS A 297 4.85 3.79 -24.44
C LYS A 297 5.59 3.23 -23.23
N ALA A 298 6.90 3.00 -23.35
CA ALA A 298 7.73 2.51 -22.26
C ALA A 298 7.74 3.46 -21.06
N TYR A 299 7.87 4.77 -21.32
CA TYR A 299 7.86 5.81 -20.30
C TYR A 299 6.54 5.85 -19.54
N ARG A 300 5.41 5.97 -20.25
CA ARG A 300 4.08 6.04 -19.63
C ARG A 300 3.74 4.78 -18.84
N HIS A 301 4.06 3.60 -19.40
CA HIS A 301 3.81 2.33 -18.72
C HIS A 301 4.68 2.19 -17.46
N GLN A 302 5.96 2.54 -17.52
CA GLN A 302 6.84 2.59 -16.34
C GLN A 302 6.27 3.49 -15.24
N LYS A 303 5.81 4.69 -15.61
CA LYS A 303 5.19 5.64 -14.68
C LYS A 303 3.92 5.07 -14.07
N HIS A 304 3.04 4.50 -14.88
CA HIS A 304 1.78 3.91 -14.43
C HIS A 304 2.00 2.75 -13.44
N LEU A 305 2.92 1.83 -13.74
CA LEU A 305 3.31 0.75 -12.82
C LEU A 305 3.85 1.31 -11.50
N THR A 306 4.72 2.31 -11.57
CA THR A 306 5.46 2.84 -10.40
C THR A 306 4.60 3.74 -9.51
N TYR A 307 3.76 4.59 -10.10
CA TYR A 307 3.06 5.66 -9.39
C TYR A 307 1.54 5.47 -9.30
N THR A 308 0.97 4.49 -10.00
CA THR A 308 -0.46 4.19 -9.95
C THR A 308 -0.71 2.80 -9.37
N LEU A 309 -0.22 1.75 -10.03
CA LEU A 309 -0.57 0.37 -9.67
C LEU A 309 0.18 -0.13 -8.42
N LYS A 310 1.51 0.03 -8.38
CA LYS A 310 2.31 -0.42 -7.24
C LYS A 310 1.90 0.23 -5.92
N PRO A 311 1.72 1.56 -5.81
CA PRO A 311 1.35 2.18 -4.55
C PRO A 311 0.02 1.65 -3.99
N LEU A 312 -0.95 1.36 -4.86
CA LEU A 312 -2.23 0.79 -4.47
C LEU A 312 -2.08 -0.64 -3.93
N VAL A 313 -1.37 -1.52 -4.64
CA VAL A 313 -1.11 -2.89 -4.16
C VAL A 313 -0.33 -2.86 -2.84
N GLN A 314 0.70 -2.02 -2.78
CA GLN A 314 1.54 -1.88 -1.60
C GLN A 314 0.75 -1.36 -0.40
N PHE A 315 -0.20 -0.44 -0.61
CA PHE A 315 -1.06 0.08 0.47
C PHE A 315 -1.83 -1.04 1.17
N VAL A 316 -2.41 -1.97 0.40
CA VAL A 316 -3.17 -3.12 0.94
C VAL A 316 -2.23 -4.10 1.64
N VAL A 317 -1.11 -4.46 1.00
CA VAL A 317 -0.09 -5.35 1.60
C VAL A 317 0.39 -4.79 2.93
N ARG A 318 0.73 -3.49 2.97
CA ARG A 318 1.25 -2.85 4.18
C ARG A 318 0.19 -2.74 5.26
N ALA A 319 -1.10 -2.62 4.91
CA ALA A 319 -2.19 -2.64 5.88
C ALA A 319 -2.30 -3.99 6.60
N ASP A 320 -2.17 -5.10 5.87
CA ASP A 320 -2.14 -6.44 6.49
C ASP A 320 -0.87 -6.63 7.33
N GLU A 321 0.28 -6.19 6.84
CA GLU A 321 1.55 -6.26 7.57
C GLU A 321 1.52 -5.43 8.86
N VAL A 322 1.00 -4.20 8.84
CA VAL A 322 0.91 -3.39 10.08
C VAL A 322 -0.09 -3.98 11.07
N ALA A 323 -1.18 -4.61 10.60
CA ALA A 323 -2.10 -5.31 11.49
C ALA A 323 -1.41 -6.47 12.21
N TYR A 324 -0.63 -7.27 11.48
CA TYR A 324 0.14 -8.34 12.10
C TYR A 324 1.24 -7.80 13.02
N PHE A 325 1.97 -6.76 12.61
CA PHE A 325 2.98 -6.12 13.45
C PHE A 325 2.42 -5.64 14.79
N LYS A 326 1.25 -5.00 14.77
CA LYS A 326 0.62 -4.46 15.99
C LYS A 326 -0.04 -5.49 16.89
N TYR A 327 -0.63 -6.53 16.30
CA TYR A 327 -1.57 -7.40 17.02
C TYR A 327 -1.21 -8.89 16.97
N GLY A 328 -0.14 -9.26 16.28
CA GLY A 328 0.28 -10.64 16.06
C GLY A 328 1.75 -10.93 16.33
N CYS A 329 2.66 -9.97 16.13
CA CYS A 329 4.10 -10.19 16.29
C CYS A 329 4.52 -10.57 17.72
N SER A 330 3.89 -10.02 18.77
CA SER A 330 4.28 -10.26 20.17
C SER A 330 4.08 -11.69 20.62
N ASP A 331 3.06 -12.36 20.05
CA ASP A 331 2.61 -13.67 20.51
C ASP A 331 2.90 -14.76 19.47
N ASP A 332 3.72 -14.44 18.46
CA ASP A 332 3.98 -15.29 17.28
C ASP A 332 2.67 -15.85 16.69
N PHE A 333 1.65 -14.99 16.59
CA PHE A 333 0.31 -15.38 16.18
C PHE A 333 0.34 -16.16 14.86
N VAL A 334 -0.40 -17.26 14.80
CA VAL A 334 -0.73 -17.96 13.55
C VAL A 334 -2.23 -18.14 13.53
N ALA A 335 -2.86 -17.90 12.38
CA ALA A 335 -4.30 -18.04 12.29
C ALA A 335 -4.74 -19.50 12.51
N SER A 336 -5.86 -19.70 13.20
CA SER A 336 -6.31 -21.05 13.58
C SER A 336 -6.70 -21.96 12.40
N TRP A 337 -6.96 -21.38 11.22
CA TRP A 337 -7.40 -22.09 10.02
C TRP A 337 -6.25 -22.59 9.12
N ILE A 338 -4.99 -22.43 9.53
CA ILE A 338 -3.78 -22.91 8.85
C ILE A 338 -2.99 -23.76 9.82
N GLN A 339 -3.62 -24.89 10.16
CA GLN A 339 -3.12 -25.78 11.21
C GLN A 339 -1.83 -26.47 10.77
N GLY A 340 -0.93 -26.72 11.72
CA GLY A 340 0.31 -27.46 11.46
C GLY A 340 1.46 -26.63 10.87
N ILE A 341 1.28 -25.32 10.69
CA ILE A 341 2.35 -24.41 10.31
C ILE A 341 2.65 -23.46 11.47
N THR A 342 3.92 -23.25 11.78
CA THR A 342 4.38 -22.29 12.80
C THR A 342 5.51 -21.42 12.24
N TRP A 343 5.72 -20.27 12.88
CA TRP A 343 6.94 -19.50 12.66
C TRP A 343 8.15 -20.27 13.16
N LYS A 344 9.16 -20.41 12.30
CA LYS A 344 10.47 -20.98 12.61
C LYS A 344 11.48 -19.84 12.71
N ASP A 345 12.16 -19.76 13.85
CA ASP A 345 13.22 -18.77 14.09
C ASP A 345 14.53 -19.15 13.38
N GLY A 346 15.43 -18.17 13.25
CA GLY A 346 16.82 -18.40 12.84
C GLY A 346 17.02 -18.70 11.35
N TYR A 347 16.02 -18.46 10.49
CA TYR A 347 16.20 -18.65 9.05
C TYR A 347 17.11 -17.57 8.47
N ARG A 348 18.16 -18.00 7.76
CA ARG A 348 19.05 -17.11 6.99
C ARG A 348 18.88 -17.36 5.50
N VAL A 349 18.62 -16.30 4.76
CA VAL A 349 18.69 -16.32 3.29
C VAL A 349 20.12 -16.69 2.88
N PRO A 350 20.33 -17.48 1.80
CA PRO A 350 21.67 -17.77 1.30
C PRO A 350 22.52 -16.50 1.14
N ARG A 351 23.74 -16.51 1.71
CA ARG A 351 24.68 -15.36 1.76
C ARG A 351 24.19 -14.15 2.57
N GLY A 352 23.03 -14.24 3.22
CA GLY A 352 22.50 -13.23 4.13
C GLY A 352 23.13 -13.34 5.52
N LYS A 353 23.26 -12.19 6.19
CA LYS A 353 23.78 -12.10 7.57
C LYS A 353 22.69 -11.88 8.61
N VAL A 354 21.43 -11.80 8.20
CA VAL A 354 20.33 -11.44 9.10
C VAL A 354 19.38 -12.62 9.25
N ASP A 355 18.98 -12.85 10.50
CA ASP A 355 18.01 -13.85 10.89
C ASP A 355 16.58 -13.38 10.63
N TRP A 356 15.74 -14.32 10.22
CA TRP A 356 14.34 -14.13 9.91
C TRP A 356 13.51 -15.19 10.63
N LYS A 357 12.29 -14.81 11.00
CA LYS A 357 11.21 -15.78 11.24
C LYS A 357 10.68 -16.21 9.88
N ARG A 358 10.54 -17.52 9.67
CA ARG A 358 10.06 -18.11 8.42
C ARG A 358 8.86 -19.00 8.68
N LEU A 359 7.84 -18.83 7.86
CA LEU A 359 6.64 -19.65 7.80
C LEU A 359 6.56 -20.29 6.41
N GLU A 360 6.59 -21.61 6.38
CA GLU A 360 6.62 -22.39 5.14
C GLU A 360 5.21 -22.87 4.80
N PHE A 361 4.65 -22.40 3.68
CA PHE A 361 3.35 -22.89 3.18
C PHE A 361 3.50 -24.12 2.30
N SER A 362 4.63 -24.20 1.59
CA SER A 362 5.04 -25.36 0.78
C SER A 362 6.56 -25.30 0.56
N PRO A 363 7.18 -26.36 0.01
CA PRO A 363 8.58 -26.31 -0.41
C PRO A 363 8.90 -25.21 -1.45
N LEU A 364 7.88 -24.72 -2.18
CA LEU A 364 8.01 -23.71 -3.23
C LEU A 364 7.69 -22.30 -2.75
N LEU A 365 7.07 -22.12 -1.59
CA LEU A 365 6.69 -20.78 -1.13
C LEU A 365 6.75 -20.69 0.39
N SER A 366 7.54 -19.73 0.87
CA SER A 366 7.58 -19.36 2.28
C SER A 366 7.45 -17.86 2.44
N LEU A 367 6.83 -17.44 3.54
CA LEU A 367 6.80 -16.06 3.99
C LEU A 367 7.79 -15.92 5.13
N ARG A 368 8.58 -14.87 5.10
CA ARG A 368 9.46 -14.52 6.21
C ARG A 368 9.24 -13.10 6.66
N TYR A 369 9.45 -12.87 7.95
CA TYR A 369 9.50 -11.53 8.51
C TYR A 369 10.64 -11.36 9.50
N ARG A 370 10.98 -10.09 9.75
CA ARG A 370 11.81 -9.67 10.86
C ARG A 370 11.30 -8.33 11.38
N VAL A 371 11.55 -8.06 12.65
CA VAL A 371 11.41 -6.71 13.23
C VAL A 371 12.79 -6.07 13.25
N LYS A 372 12.87 -4.82 12.82
CA LYS A 372 14.11 -4.03 12.81
C LYS A 372 13.83 -2.59 13.19
N GLU A 373 14.87 -1.88 13.59
CA GLU A 373 14.82 -0.43 13.72
C GLU A 373 15.29 0.23 12.43
N VAL A 374 14.60 1.30 12.03
CA VAL A 374 15.01 2.15 10.91
C VAL A 374 15.02 3.60 11.35
N THR A 375 16.02 4.34 10.87
CA THR A 375 16.11 5.77 11.12
C THR A 375 15.22 6.52 10.15
N GLN A 376 14.36 7.40 10.68
CA GLN A 376 13.49 8.29 9.92
C GLN A 376 13.82 9.75 10.21
N THR A 377 13.67 10.60 9.20
CA THR A 377 13.75 12.05 9.34
C THR A 377 12.35 12.65 9.48
N VAL A 378 12.12 13.35 10.58
CA VAL A 378 10.84 14.01 10.93
C VAL A 378 11.05 15.51 11.16
N SER A 379 9.97 16.28 11.21
CA SER A 379 9.96 17.69 11.61
C SER A 379 10.61 17.85 13.00
N ALA A 380 11.44 18.90 13.16
CA ALA A 380 12.03 19.23 14.45
C ALA A 380 11.04 19.93 15.39
N SER A 381 10.06 20.63 14.82
CA SER A 381 8.94 21.31 15.49
C SER A 381 7.71 20.42 15.55
#